data_AF-A0A939HVA3-F1
#
_entry.id   AF-A0A939HVA3-F1
#
_cell.length_a   1.000
_cell.length_b   1.000
_cell.length_c   1.000
_cell.angle_alpha   90.00
_cell.angle_beta   90.00
_cell.angle_gamma   90.00
#
_symmetry.space_group_name_H-M   'P 1'
#
loop_
_entity.id
_entity.type
_entity.pdbx_description
1 polymer ?
#
loop_
_entity_poly.entity_id
_entity_poly.type
_entity_poly.pdbx_seq_one_letter_code
_entity_poly.pdbx_strand_id
1 'polypeptide(L)'
;MPSPAELKYQNESNKARILRQTATDPRLRPISRSDTQVYYHSALATFVAAWDAYINELVRNFFDATANPLDPKFHAIHSIARDTAERELQKFNTPNSENTRNLLIRCTGYDPIGDWIWSARSMSGVAVRQRLNEILRVRHSFAHGFSIPAYTWTQSPTGKVRLTAQAINDVDAFFRHLVAVTDAGMKQHIQTNYSIVVLW
;
A
#
# COMPACT_ATOMS: atom_id res chain seq x y z
N MET A 1 16.11 -5.32 -7.77
CA MET A 1 15.21 -6.51 -7.66
C MET A 1 14.09 -6.08 -6.71
N PRO A 2 12.87 -6.63 -6.72
CA PRO A 2 11.87 -6.26 -5.71
C PRO A 2 12.29 -6.74 -4.32
N SER A 3 12.01 -5.96 -3.27
CA SER A 3 12.14 -6.44 -1.89
C SER A 3 11.22 -7.63 -1.58
N PRO A 4 11.51 -8.40 -0.51
CA PRO A 4 10.55 -9.37 0.01
C PRO A 4 9.17 -8.75 0.32
N ALA A 5 9.13 -7.47 0.70
CA ALA A 5 7.88 -6.75 0.95
C ALA A 5 7.13 -6.47 -0.35
N GLU A 6 7.82 -6.00 -1.40
CA GLU A 6 7.21 -5.81 -2.71
C GLU A 6 6.70 -7.15 -3.27
N LEU A 7 7.46 -8.24 -3.14
CA LEU A 7 7.00 -9.57 -3.55
C LEU A 7 5.74 -10.00 -2.78
N LYS A 8 5.69 -9.75 -1.48
CA LYS A 8 4.50 -10.00 -0.65
C LYS A 8 3.30 -9.19 -1.14
N TYR A 9 3.49 -7.91 -1.47
CA TYR A 9 2.45 -7.08 -2.08
C TYR A 9 1.96 -7.67 -3.41
N GLN A 10 2.87 -8.07 -4.30
CA GLN A 10 2.52 -8.65 -5.60
C GLN A 10 1.66 -9.92 -5.45
N ASN A 11 2.03 -10.79 -4.50
CA ASN A 11 1.27 -12.00 -4.18
C ASN A 11 -0.13 -11.70 -3.60
N GLU A 12 -0.22 -10.79 -2.64
CA GLU A 12 -1.51 -10.44 -2.01
C GLU A 12 -2.43 -9.67 -2.97
N SER A 13 -1.87 -8.77 -3.78
CA SER A 13 -2.63 -8.00 -4.77
C SER A 13 -3.21 -8.86 -5.90
N ASN A 14 -2.65 -10.05 -6.16
CA ASN A 14 -3.25 -11.00 -7.12
C ASN A 14 -4.65 -11.45 -6.69
N LYS A 15 -4.92 -11.60 -5.39
CA LYS A 15 -6.27 -11.93 -4.89
C LYS A 15 -7.28 -10.84 -5.25
N ALA A 16 -6.89 -9.56 -5.15
CA ALA A 16 -7.73 -8.44 -5.55
C ALA A 16 -8.00 -8.42 -7.06
N ARG A 17 -6.99 -8.76 -7.88
CA ARG A 17 -7.12 -8.87 -9.33
C ARG A 17 -8.10 -9.97 -9.73
N ILE A 18 -8.03 -11.13 -9.07
CA ILE A 18 -8.97 -12.24 -9.26
C ILE A 18 -10.39 -11.78 -8.94
N LEU A 19 -10.63 -11.17 -7.77
CA LEU A 19 -11.96 -10.68 -7.38
C LEU A 19 -12.55 -9.73 -8.42
N ARG A 20 -11.74 -8.79 -8.94
CA ARG A 20 -12.17 -7.89 -10.01
C ARG A 20 -12.49 -8.65 -11.31
N GLN A 21 -11.64 -9.59 -11.73
CA GLN A 21 -11.85 -10.38 -12.95
C GLN A 21 -13.15 -11.19 -12.86
N THR A 22 -13.40 -11.84 -11.72
CA THR A 22 -14.62 -12.60 -11.43
C THR A 22 -15.88 -11.75 -11.63
N ALA A 23 -15.85 -10.48 -11.21
CA ALA A 23 -16.98 -9.55 -11.37
C ALA A 23 -17.38 -9.29 -12.83
N THR A 24 -16.47 -9.56 -13.77
CA THR A 24 -16.65 -9.30 -15.21
C THR A 24 -16.65 -10.57 -16.06
N ASP A 25 -16.47 -11.75 -15.45
CA ASP A 25 -16.33 -13.01 -16.17
C ASP A 25 -17.63 -13.35 -16.94
N PRO A 26 -17.58 -13.46 -18.28
CA PRO A 26 -18.76 -13.80 -19.08
C PRO A 26 -19.40 -15.14 -18.70
N ARG A 27 -18.61 -16.08 -18.17
CA ARG A 27 -19.04 -17.45 -17.80
C ARG A 27 -19.91 -17.48 -16.55
N LEU A 28 -19.83 -16.45 -15.71
CA LEU A 28 -20.58 -16.34 -14.46
C LEU A 28 -21.87 -15.53 -14.60
N ARG A 29 -22.24 -15.12 -15.82
CA ARG A 29 -23.44 -14.34 -16.06
C ARG A 29 -24.72 -15.21 -15.91
N PRO A 30 -25.83 -14.62 -15.42
CA PRO A 30 -25.99 -13.22 -15.01
C PRO A 30 -25.47 -12.95 -13.59
N ILE A 31 -24.63 -11.92 -13.43
CA ILE A 31 -24.26 -11.36 -12.13
C ILE A 31 -25.08 -10.10 -11.90
N SER A 32 -25.74 -9.97 -10.75
CA SER A 32 -26.50 -8.77 -10.42
C SER A 32 -25.57 -7.56 -10.23
N ARG A 33 -26.12 -6.35 -10.34
CA ARG A 33 -25.34 -5.12 -10.11
C ARG A 33 -24.86 -5.02 -8.66
N SER A 34 -25.64 -5.49 -7.69
CA SER A 34 -25.26 -5.54 -6.28
C SER A 34 -24.10 -6.50 -6.06
N ASP A 35 -24.15 -7.70 -6.62
CA ASP A 35 -23.07 -8.70 -6.46
C ASP A 35 -21.79 -8.22 -7.13
N THR A 36 -21.90 -7.53 -8.27
CA THR A 36 -20.75 -6.87 -8.90
C THR A 36 -20.09 -5.85 -7.97
N GLN A 37 -20.87 -5.07 -7.22
CA GLN A 37 -20.31 -4.14 -6.23
C GLN A 37 -19.65 -4.88 -5.06
N VAL A 38 -20.20 -6.02 -4.62
CA VAL A 38 -19.55 -6.87 -3.59
C VAL A 38 -18.15 -7.25 -4.04
N TYR A 39 -17.99 -7.77 -5.27
CA TYR A 39 -16.66 -8.10 -5.80
C TYR A 39 -15.71 -6.90 -5.86
N TYR A 40 -16.19 -5.73 -6.28
CA TYR A 40 -15.35 -4.52 -6.33
C TYR A 40 -14.97 -3.98 -4.95
N HIS A 41 -15.88 -4.01 -3.97
CA HIS A 41 -15.58 -3.67 -2.59
C HIS A 41 -14.53 -4.62 -2.01
N SER A 42 -14.70 -5.93 -2.22
CA SER A 42 -13.72 -6.93 -1.80
C SER A 42 -12.36 -6.70 -2.47
N ALA A 43 -12.32 -6.45 -3.77
CA ALA A 43 -11.08 -6.18 -4.48
C ALA A 43 -10.36 -4.94 -3.91
N LEU A 44 -11.07 -3.83 -3.70
CA LEU A 44 -10.49 -2.61 -3.11
C LEU A 44 -9.97 -2.88 -1.69
N ALA A 45 -10.77 -3.55 -0.85
CA ALA A 45 -10.35 -3.91 0.50
C ALA A 45 -9.10 -4.79 0.50
N THR A 46 -8.99 -5.74 -0.43
CA THR A 46 -7.81 -6.59 -0.58
C THR A 46 -6.58 -5.80 -1.05
N PHE A 47 -6.72 -4.82 -1.95
CA PHE A 47 -5.59 -3.93 -2.30
C PHE A 47 -5.11 -3.10 -1.10
N VAL A 48 -6.03 -2.58 -0.29
CA VAL A 48 -5.71 -1.85 0.95
C VAL A 48 -4.98 -2.76 1.95
N ALA A 49 -5.44 -4.01 2.10
CA ALA A 49 -4.79 -4.99 2.97
C ALA A 49 -3.39 -5.38 2.45
N ALA A 50 -3.22 -5.51 1.14
CA ALA A 50 -1.92 -5.78 0.54
C ALA A 50 -0.94 -4.61 0.77
N TRP A 51 -1.41 -3.37 0.69
CA TRP A 51 -0.62 -2.17 1.02
C TRP A 51 -0.22 -2.13 2.50
N ASP A 52 -1.14 -2.45 3.40
CA ASP A 52 -0.85 -2.54 4.83
C ASP A 52 0.22 -3.60 5.13
N ALA A 53 0.05 -4.80 4.57
CA ALA A 53 0.99 -5.90 4.72
C ALA A 53 2.37 -5.58 4.14
N TYR A 54 2.41 -4.85 3.02
CA TYR A 54 3.65 -4.35 2.41
C TYR A 54 4.41 -3.44 3.36
N ILE A 55 3.77 -2.41 3.92
CA ILE A 55 4.44 -1.46 4.82
C ILE A 55 4.98 -2.16 6.06
N ASN A 56 4.19 -3.07 6.65
CA ASN A 56 4.63 -3.88 7.78
C ASN A 56 5.87 -4.71 7.44
N GLU A 57 5.88 -5.36 6.28
CA GLU A 57 7.01 -6.17 5.84
C GLU A 57 8.23 -5.33 5.49
N LEU A 58 8.05 -4.16 4.89
CA LEU A 58 9.15 -3.26 4.50
C LEU A 58 9.94 -2.79 5.72
N VAL A 59 9.25 -2.47 6.82
CA VAL A 59 9.91 -2.12 8.09
C VAL A 59 10.72 -3.29 8.62
N ARG A 60 10.19 -4.52 8.57
CA ARG A 60 10.94 -5.71 9.01
C ARG A 60 12.17 -5.96 8.12
N ASN A 61 12.02 -5.85 6.81
CA ASN A 61 13.12 -5.98 5.85
C ASN A 61 14.24 -4.95 6.10
N PHE A 62 13.89 -3.73 6.50
CA PHE A 62 14.87 -2.72 6.87
C PHE A 62 15.72 -3.17 8.07
N PHE A 63 15.10 -3.71 9.13
CA PHE A 63 15.86 -4.21 10.29
C PHE A 63 16.70 -5.42 9.94
N ASP A 64 16.18 -6.35 9.13
CA ASP A 64 16.95 -7.51 8.70
C ASP A 64 18.13 -7.11 7.81
N ALA A 65 17.97 -6.12 6.93
CA ALA A 65 19.03 -5.61 6.04
C ALA A 65 20.11 -4.81 6.78
N THR A 66 19.77 -4.15 7.87
CA THR A 66 20.70 -3.30 8.65
C THR A 66 21.32 -4.00 9.85
N ALA A 67 20.98 -5.26 10.09
CA ALA A 67 21.51 -6.03 11.20
C ALA A 67 23.03 -6.25 11.05
N ASN A 68 23.78 -6.01 12.12
CA ASN A 68 25.21 -6.34 12.22
C ASN A 68 25.46 -7.10 13.54
N PRO A 69 25.22 -8.43 13.57
CA PRO A 69 25.37 -9.22 14.79
C PRO A 69 26.84 -9.37 15.24
N LEU A 70 27.80 -9.06 14.38
CA LEU A 70 29.24 -9.15 14.69
C LEU A 70 29.74 -7.97 15.52
N ASP A 71 28.96 -6.88 15.63
CA ASP A 71 29.20 -5.79 16.57
C ASP A 71 28.19 -5.90 17.73
N PRO A 72 28.60 -6.41 18.91
CA PRO A 72 27.69 -6.64 20.03
C PRO A 72 27.00 -5.36 20.55
N LYS A 73 27.68 -4.21 20.49
CA LYS A 73 27.12 -2.93 20.97
C LYS A 73 26.04 -2.44 20.02
N PHE A 74 26.33 -2.48 18.72
CA PHE A 74 25.36 -2.17 17.69
C PHE A 74 24.18 -3.14 17.76
N HIS A 75 24.43 -4.45 17.86
CA HIS A 75 23.40 -5.48 17.89
C HIS A 75 22.42 -5.31 19.06
N ALA A 76 22.90 -4.96 20.25
CA ALA A 76 22.04 -4.71 21.41
C ALA A 76 21.07 -3.53 21.18
N ILE A 77 21.58 -2.40 20.66
CA ILE A 77 20.77 -1.22 20.36
C ILE A 77 19.80 -1.51 19.21
N HIS A 78 20.29 -2.17 18.15
CA HIS A 78 19.50 -2.57 16.99
C HIS A 78 18.32 -3.48 17.38
N SER A 79 18.55 -4.44 18.29
CA SER A 79 17.50 -5.32 18.79
C SER A 79 16.41 -4.55 19.56
N ILE A 80 16.79 -3.60 20.41
CA ILE A 80 15.83 -2.73 21.13
C ILE A 80 15.00 -1.89 20.14
N ALA A 81 15.65 -1.36 19.10
CA ALA A 81 14.99 -0.59 18.05
C ALA A 81 14.02 -1.47 17.25
N ARG A 82 14.41 -2.70 16.90
CA ARG A 82 13.56 -3.70 16.23
C ARG A 82 12.32 -4.02 17.06
N ASP A 83 12.48 -4.31 18.34
CA ASP A 83 11.36 -4.63 19.26
C ASP A 83 10.40 -3.44 19.41
N THR A 84 10.95 -2.22 19.41
CA THR A 84 10.14 -1.00 19.42
C THR A 84 9.38 -0.82 18.12
N ALA A 85 10.01 -1.06 16.97
CA ALA A 85 9.34 -1.03 15.68
C ALA A 85 8.22 -2.07 15.59
N GLU A 86 8.43 -3.30 16.08
CA GLU A 86 7.39 -4.34 16.07
C GLU A 86 6.16 -3.92 16.91
N ARG A 87 6.35 -3.24 18.04
CA ARG A 87 5.24 -2.66 18.82
C ARG A 87 4.51 -1.54 18.08
N GLU A 88 5.21 -0.74 17.28
CA GLU A 88 4.57 0.29 16.45
C GLU A 88 3.81 -0.33 15.27
N LEU A 89 4.33 -1.40 14.67
CA LEU A 89 3.64 -2.18 13.63
C LEU A 89 2.30 -2.75 14.16
N GLN A 90 2.26 -3.25 15.39
CA GLN A 90 1.02 -3.74 16.01
C GLN A 90 -0.05 -2.64 16.21
N LYS A 91 0.35 -1.36 16.31
CA LYS A 91 -0.57 -0.23 16.46
C LYS A 91 -0.99 0.37 15.11
N PHE A 92 -0.33 -0.03 14.02
CA PHE A 92 -0.59 0.49 12.69
C PHE A 92 -1.92 -0.04 12.15
N ASN A 93 -2.99 0.74 12.36
CA ASN A 93 -4.36 0.28 12.11
C ASN A 93 -5.11 1.06 11.02
N THR A 94 -4.42 1.90 10.25
CA THR A 94 -5.00 2.60 9.08
C THR A 94 -3.85 3.10 8.20
N PRO A 95 -3.59 2.49 7.03
CA PRO A 95 -2.39 2.76 6.26
C PRO A 95 -2.53 3.99 5.35
N ASN A 96 -3.01 5.10 5.92
CA ASN A 96 -3.16 6.39 5.22
C ASN A 96 -1.80 7.05 4.99
N SER A 97 -1.78 8.12 4.19
CA SER A 97 -0.52 8.75 3.80
C SER A 97 0.29 9.25 4.99
N GLU A 98 -0.38 9.79 6.00
CA GLU A 98 0.27 10.37 7.18
C GLU A 98 0.76 9.28 8.13
N ASN A 99 -0.12 8.33 8.47
CA ASN A 99 0.23 7.21 9.34
C ASN A 99 1.37 6.39 8.76
N THR A 100 1.34 6.12 7.45
CA THR A 100 2.39 5.36 6.76
C THR A 100 3.72 6.10 6.78
N ARG A 101 3.72 7.40 6.44
CA ARG A 101 4.92 8.24 6.51
C ARG A 101 5.49 8.29 7.93
N ASN A 102 4.63 8.54 8.92
CA ASN A 102 5.03 8.62 10.32
C ASN A 102 5.64 7.31 10.82
N LEU A 103 5.06 6.17 10.44
CA LEU A 103 5.60 4.85 10.78
C LEU A 103 6.99 4.65 10.14
N LEU A 104 7.13 4.91 8.84
CA LEU A 104 8.41 4.74 8.14
C LEU A 104 9.51 5.62 8.74
N ILE A 105 9.23 6.90 9.00
CA ILE A 105 10.19 7.82 9.64
C ILE A 105 10.57 7.32 11.03
N ARG A 106 9.58 6.97 11.87
CA ARG A 106 9.84 6.56 13.25
C ARG A 106 10.62 5.25 13.35
N CYS A 107 10.34 4.29 12.49
CA CYS A 107 10.95 2.97 12.55
C CYS A 107 12.28 2.89 11.79
N THR A 108 12.47 3.67 10.73
CA THR A 108 13.59 3.49 9.80
C THR A 108 14.36 4.78 9.47
N GLY A 109 13.81 5.95 9.83
CA GLY A 109 14.34 7.26 9.43
C GLY A 109 14.03 7.67 7.98
N TYR A 110 13.42 6.80 7.18
CA TYR A 110 13.07 7.09 5.79
C TYR A 110 11.78 7.94 5.68
N ASP A 111 11.84 9.05 4.96
CA ASP A 111 10.69 9.89 4.62
C ASP A 111 10.30 9.70 3.13
N PRO A 112 9.19 9.01 2.82
CA PRO A 112 8.80 8.69 1.45
C PRO A 112 8.17 9.88 0.69
N ILE A 113 7.98 11.04 1.32
CA ILE A 113 7.19 12.14 0.72
C ILE A 113 7.81 12.67 -0.58
N GLY A 114 9.13 12.62 -0.72
CA GLY A 114 9.84 13.00 -1.94
C GLY A 114 9.64 12.02 -3.09
N ASP A 115 9.44 10.74 -2.77
CA ASP A 115 9.33 9.66 -3.75
C ASP A 115 7.89 9.43 -4.22
N TRP A 116 6.91 9.84 -3.41
CA TRP A 116 5.48 9.68 -3.67
C TRP A 116 4.95 10.63 -4.75
N ILE A 117 5.55 10.63 -5.94
CA ILE A 117 5.17 11.42 -7.10
C ILE A 117 4.84 10.47 -8.24
N TRP A 118 3.80 10.74 -9.03
CA TRP A 118 3.44 9.92 -10.18
C TRP A 118 3.27 10.75 -11.45
N SER A 119 4.41 11.16 -12.02
CA SER A 119 4.47 12.04 -13.19
C SER A 119 3.77 11.46 -14.42
N ALA A 120 3.84 10.14 -14.62
CA ALA A 120 3.16 9.46 -15.73
C ALA A 120 1.62 9.57 -15.69
N ARG A 121 1.05 9.94 -14.53
CA ARG A 121 -0.38 10.22 -14.34
C ARG A 121 -0.63 11.67 -13.96
N SER A 122 0.36 12.55 -14.11
CA SER A 122 0.29 13.97 -13.74
C SER A 122 -0.10 14.20 -12.27
N MET A 123 0.31 13.31 -11.36
CA MET A 123 0.04 13.44 -9.94
C MET A 123 1.26 13.94 -9.18
N SER A 124 1.15 15.11 -8.55
CA SER A 124 2.13 15.63 -7.60
C SER A 124 2.13 14.82 -6.30
N GLY A 125 3.12 15.07 -5.43
CA GLY A 125 3.18 14.45 -4.11
C GLY A 125 1.98 14.74 -3.21
N VAL A 126 1.32 15.89 -3.40
CA VAL A 126 0.06 16.19 -2.72
C VAL A 126 -1.07 15.32 -3.28
N ALA A 127 -1.16 15.21 -4.61
CA ALA A 127 -2.21 14.44 -5.27
C ALA A 127 -2.11 12.93 -4.98
N VAL A 128 -0.91 12.37 -4.92
CA VAL A 128 -0.68 10.96 -4.55
C VAL A 128 -1.17 10.68 -3.12
N ARG A 129 -0.78 11.53 -2.16
CA ARG A 129 -1.22 11.40 -0.77
C ARG A 129 -2.74 11.54 -0.63
N GLN A 130 -3.32 12.51 -1.34
CA GLN A 130 -4.77 12.68 -1.38
C GLN A 130 -5.46 11.43 -1.94
N ARG A 131 -4.99 10.87 -3.06
CA ARG A 131 -5.55 9.65 -3.63
C ARG A 131 -5.49 8.46 -2.68
N LEU A 132 -4.38 8.26 -1.97
CA LEU A 132 -4.28 7.20 -0.95
C LEU A 132 -5.34 7.39 0.15
N ASN A 133 -5.51 8.61 0.63
CA ASN A 133 -6.51 8.93 1.66
C ASN A 133 -7.95 8.75 1.16
N GLU A 134 -8.23 9.12 -0.09
CA GLU A 134 -9.52 8.89 -0.75
C GLU A 134 -9.85 7.39 -0.84
N ILE A 135 -8.90 6.56 -1.25
CA ILE A 135 -9.07 5.10 -1.32
C ILE A 135 -9.45 4.52 0.04
N LEU A 136 -8.77 4.94 1.10
CA LEU A 136 -9.06 4.47 2.46
C LEU A 136 -10.40 4.96 2.99
N ARG A 137 -10.81 6.18 2.65
CA ARG A 137 -12.15 6.69 2.98
C ARG A 137 -13.23 5.86 2.28
N VAL A 138 -13.04 5.51 1.00
CA VAL A 138 -13.96 4.62 0.27
C VAL A 138 -14.03 3.24 0.95
N ARG A 139 -12.88 2.65 1.30
CA ARG A 139 -12.80 1.37 2.04
C ARG A 139 -13.54 1.43 3.37
N HIS A 140 -13.36 2.52 4.12
CA HIS A 140 -14.03 2.73 5.39
C HIS A 140 -15.55 2.82 5.20
N SER A 141 -16.02 3.62 4.23
CA SER A 141 -17.45 3.78 3.96
C SER A 141 -18.17 2.45 3.70
N PHE A 142 -17.72 1.65 2.72
CA PHE A 142 -18.44 0.41 2.41
C PHE A 142 -18.29 -0.66 3.49
N ALA A 143 -17.19 -0.67 4.26
CA ALA A 143 -17.00 -1.61 5.36
C ALA A 143 -17.99 -1.39 6.51
N HIS A 144 -18.45 -0.15 6.69
CA HIS A 144 -19.45 0.22 7.70
C HIS A 144 -20.86 0.39 7.11
N GLY A 145 -21.08 0.02 5.85
CA GLY A 145 -22.39 0.15 5.19
C GLY A 145 -22.80 1.58 4.86
N PHE A 146 -21.87 2.53 4.90
CA PHE A 146 -22.11 3.92 4.49
C PHE A 146 -22.00 4.08 2.97
N SER A 147 -22.65 5.12 2.45
CA SER A 147 -22.46 5.56 1.06
C SER A 147 -20.98 5.87 0.80
N ILE A 148 -20.45 5.36 -0.32
CA ILE A 148 -19.09 5.72 -0.72
C ILE A 148 -19.03 7.20 -1.13
N PRO A 149 -17.95 7.92 -0.81
CA PRO A 149 -17.79 9.32 -1.19
C PRO A 149 -17.67 9.50 -2.69
N ALA A 150 -18.13 10.66 -3.17
CA ALA A 150 -18.04 11.06 -4.56
C ALA A 150 -16.67 11.69 -4.87
N TYR A 151 -15.83 10.93 -5.57
CA TYR A 151 -14.55 11.35 -6.12
C TYR A 151 -14.56 11.16 -7.62
N THR A 152 -13.62 11.80 -8.32
CA THR A 152 -13.51 11.70 -9.79
C THR A 152 -13.38 10.26 -10.28
N TRP A 153 -12.81 9.37 -9.47
CA TRP A 153 -12.61 7.95 -9.81
C TRP A 153 -13.69 7.01 -9.24
N THR A 154 -14.59 7.49 -8.38
CA THR A 154 -15.76 6.74 -7.88
C THR A 154 -17.07 7.19 -8.52
N GLN A 155 -17.01 8.11 -9.48
CA GLN A 155 -18.14 8.54 -10.29
C GLN A 155 -18.09 7.90 -11.67
N SER A 156 -19.20 7.27 -12.07
CA SER A 156 -19.35 6.81 -13.46
C SER A 156 -19.60 7.99 -14.42
N PRO A 157 -19.45 7.79 -15.75
CA PRO A 157 -19.72 8.85 -16.74
C PRO A 157 -21.12 9.47 -16.65
N THR A 158 -22.09 8.75 -16.07
CA THR A 158 -23.47 9.22 -15.86
C THR A 158 -23.67 9.89 -14.50
N GLY A 159 -22.60 10.17 -13.75
CA GLY A 159 -22.64 10.82 -12.43
C GLY A 159 -23.00 9.90 -11.26
N LYS A 160 -23.34 8.63 -11.50
CA LYS A 160 -23.62 7.68 -10.41
C LYS A 160 -22.36 7.33 -9.63
N VAL A 161 -22.43 7.45 -8.32
CA VAL A 161 -21.36 7.11 -7.38
C VAL A 161 -21.35 5.60 -7.13
N ARG A 162 -20.30 4.91 -7.61
CA ARG A 162 -20.10 3.45 -7.48
C ARG A 162 -18.68 3.05 -7.89
N LEU A 163 -18.23 1.88 -7.47
CA LEU A 163 -17.01 1.30 -8.02
C LEU A 163 -17.27 0.67 -9.40
N THR A 164 -16.28 0.79 -10.27
CA THR A 164 -16.29 0.22 -11.63
C THR A 164 -15.04 -0.62 -11.84
N ALA A 165 -15.04 -1.50 -12.85
CA ALA A 165 -13.84 -2.27 -13.22
C ALA A 165 -12.62 -1.36 -13.47
N GLN A 166 -12.85 -0.22 -14.15
CA GLN A 166 -11.81 0.77 -14.41
C GLN A 166 -11.29 1.41 -13.12
N ALA A 167 -12.18 1.81 -12.21
CA ALA A 167 -11.79 2.36 -10.91
C ALA A 167 -10.90 1.39 -10.11
N ILE A 168 -11.23 0.10 -10.09
CA ILE A 168 -10.40 -0.92 -9.43
C ILE A 168 -9.07 -1.12 -10.15
N ASN A 169 -9.03 -1.04 -11.48
CA ASN A 169 -7.80 -1.10 -12.26
C ASN A 169 -6.86 0.09 -11.96
N ASP A 170 -7.43 1.29 -11.81
CA ASP A 170 -6.68 2.50 -11.48
C ASP A 170 -6.13 2.42 -10.05
N VAL A 171 -6.88 1.83 -9.12
CA VAL A 171 -6.40 1.54 -7.75
C VAL A 171 -5.24 0.54 -7.74
N ASP A 172 -5.32 -0.54 -8.55
CA ASP A 172 -4.20 -1.49 -8.72
C ASP A 172 -2.94 -0.76 -9.22
N ALA A 173 -3.07 0.00 -10.31
CA ALA A 173 -1.96 0.75 -10.87
C ALA A 173 -1.37 1.75 -9.87
N PHE A 174 -2.23 2.42 -9.08
CA PHE A 174 -1.82 3.36 -8.05
C PHE A 174 -0.99 2.69 -6.95
N PHE A 175 -1.47 1.60 -6.37
CA PHE A 175 -0.71 0.93 -5.31
C PHE A 175 0.57 0.27 -5.84
N ARG A 176 0.56 -0.28 -7.07
CA ARG A 176 1.79 -0.78 -7.70
C ARG A 176 2.85 0.30 -7.84
N HIS A 177 2.45 1.49 -8.30
CA HIS A 177 3.35 2.64 -8.38
C HIS A 177 3.88 3.02 -6.99
N LEU A 178 2.97 3.17 -6.02
CA LEU A 178 3.31 3.59 -4.67
C LEU A 178 4.27 2.61 -3.98
N VAL A 179 4.04 1.30 -4.14
CA VAL A 179 4.94 0.24 -3.66
C VAL A 179 6.31 0.38 -4.31
N ALA A 180 6.38 0.41 -5.64
CA ALA A 180 7.64 0.46 -6.36
C ALA A 180 8.52 1.67 -5.97
N VAL A 181 7.92 2.87 -5.87
CA VAL A 181 8.70 4.07 -5.49
C VAL A 181 9.10 4.05 -4.01
N THR A 182 8.27 3.49 -3.13
CA THR A 182 8.59 3.36 -1.70
C THR A 182 9.70 2.32 -1.48
N ASP A 183 9.68 1.23 -2.25
CA ASP A 183 10.68 0.16 -2.18
C ASP A 183 12.05 0.67 -2.64
N ALA A 184 12.06 1.36 -3.78
CA ALA A 184 13.26 2.01 -4.31
C ALA A 184 13.81 3.08 -3.36
N GLY A 185 12.94 3.92 -2.78
CA GLY A 185 13.33 4.94 -1.82
C GLY A 185 13.92 4.35 -0.53
N MET A 186 13.32 3.29 0.02
CA MET A 186 13.86 2.57 1.17
C MET A 186 15.24 1.97 0.87
N LYS A 187 15.39 1.34 -0.30
CA LYS A 187 16.69 0.81 -0.75
C LYS A 187 17.76 1.90 -0.81
N GLN A 188 17.43 3.04 -1.42
CA GLN A 188 18.34 4.19 -1.50
C GLN A 188 18.67 4.73 -0.11
N HIS A 189 17.69 4.81 0.78
CA HIS A 189 17.88 5.25 2.17
C HIS A 189 18.85 4.33 2.93
N ILE A 190 18.70 3.01 2.82
CA ILE A 190 19.61 2.03 3.42
C ILE A 190 21.03 2.22 2.87
N GLN A 191 21.16 2.33 1.54
CA GLN A 191 22.46 2.50 0.91
C GLN A 191 23.17 3.78 1.34
N THR A 192 22.47 4.91 1.36
CA THR A 192 23.07 6.21 1.67
C THR A 192 23.37 6.38 3.15
N ASN A 193 22.48 5.96 4.05
CA ASN A 193 22.62 6.23 5.48
C ASN A 193 23.32 5.11 6.27
N TYR A 194 23.28 3.88 5.76
CA TYR A 194 23.88 2.72 6.43
C TYR A 194 25.07 2.15 5.66
N SER A 195 25.37 2.65 4.46
CA SER A 195 26.44 2.13 3.59
C SER A 195 26.27 0.64 3.25
N ILE A 196 25.03 0.16 3.23
CA ILE A 196 24.68 -1.23 2.93
C ILE A 196 24.00 -1.29 1.56
N VAL A 197 24.57 -2.06 0.65
CA VAL A 197 23.93 -2.35 -0.64
C VAL A 197 23.00 -3.53 -0.47
N VAL A 198 21.70 -3.28 -0.47
CA VAL A 198 20.69 -4.36 -0.50
C VAL A 198 20.56 -4.91 -1.91
N LEU A 199 20.58 -6.24 -2.03
CA LEU A 199 20.53 -6.93 -3.32
C LEU A 199 19.14 -6.93 -3.96
N TRP A 200 18.10 -6.80 -3.14
CA TRP A 200 16.74 -6.62 -3.59
C TRP A 200 16.54 -5.19 -4.14
#